data_AF-A0A148KNA3-F1
#
_entry.id   AF-A0A148KNA3-F1
#
_cell.length_a   1.000
_cell.length_b   1.000
_cell.length_c   1.000
_cell.angle_alpha   90.00
_cell.angle_beta   90.00
_cell.angle_gamma   90.00
#
_symmetry.space_group_name_H-M   'P 1'
#
loop_
_entity.id
_entity.type
_entity.pdbx_description
1 polymer ?
#
loop_
_entity_poly.entity_id
_entity_poly.type
_entity_poly.pdbx_seq_one_letter_code
_entity_poly.pdbx_strand_id
1 'polypeptide(L)'
;MISTWHSLYLTQLSCLPFAQLDSLFSLSAYPNWLNAAGLNGLKTNFCADITALPDFVCQSTLADSNDYYEQIIFKQQQIPTRPDNWHDLFNGLIWLQFPRIKQLLNQLHIEDITQHGLSPRTLRRNNLTHFDECGVILAVEEGQEFLFELLRQHQWHEVFIEHKVLWGTSIVPFMFGHANLEMLLQPFVGLTGKWLGIVVPKGFSDLAPKQQLSLLDTKLAEQINQDDLFAQKKALLPLPLLGIPGYCMENQDVSYYQNTDYFRPKTRRV
;
A
#
# COMPACT_ATOMS: atom_id res chain seq x y z
N MET A 1 8.16 -14.25 27.43
CA MET A 1 8.46 -14.85 26.11
C MET A 1 7.98 -13.86 25.08
N ILE A 2 8.88 -13.35 24.24
CA ILE A 2 8.50 -12.55 23.08
C ILE A 2 7.75 -13.49 22.15
N SER A 3 6.51 -13.16 21.79
CA SER A 3 5.72 -13.99 20.88
C SER A 3 6.40 -14.03 19.49
N THR A 4 6.34 -15.17 18.81
CA THR A 4 7.10 -15.44 17.57
C THR A 4 6.82 -14.45 16.43
N TRP A 5 5.64 -13.82 16.40
CA TRP A 5 5.33 -12.80 15.42
C TRP A 5 6.13 -11.51 15.62
N HIS A 6 6.39 -11.16 16.89
CA HIS A 6 7.08 -9.94 17.27
C HIS A 6 8.53 -9.95 16.78
N SER A 7 9.22 -11.11 16.81
CA SER A 7 10.59 -11.21 16.31
C SER A 7 10.74 -10.92 14.82
N LEU A 8 9.82 -11.38 13.98
CA LEU A 8 9.93 -11.20 12.52
C LEU A 8 9.75 -9.71 12.15
N TYR A 9 8.76 -9.04 12.74
CA TYR A 9 8.54 -7.62 12.51
C TYR A 9 9.69 -6.76 13.04
N LEU A 10 10.19 -7.05 14.25
CA LEU A 10 11.30 -6.30 14.84
C LEU A 10 12.57 -6.38 14.00
N THR A 11 12.84 -7.51 13.34
CA THR A 11 14.01 -7.63 12.45
C THR A 11 13.93 -6.74 11.22
N GLN A 12 12.73 -6.26 10.86
CA GLN A 12 12.52 -5.42 9.69
C GLN A 12 12.35 -3.94 10.02
N LEU A 13 12.49 -3.51 11.28
CA LEU A 13 12.31 -2.10 11.65
C LEU A 13 13.32 -1.13 10.98
N SER A 14 14.45 -1.62 10.46
CA SER A 14 15.36 -0.80 9.66
C SER A 14 14.86 -0.55 8.24
N CYS A 15 13.88 -1.33 7.76
CA CYS A 15 13.25 -1.18 6.46
C CYS A 15 12.13 -0.13 6.55
N LEU A 16 12.19 0.88 5.67
CA LEU A 16 11.41 2.12 5.77
C LEU A 16 9.89 1.90 5.95
N PRO A 17 9.20 1.05 5.18
CA PRO A 17 7.78 0.77 5.41
C PRO A 17 7.44 0.33 6.84
N PHE A 18 8.26 -0.53 7.44
CA PHE A 18 8.01 -1.01 8.80
C PHE A 18 8.33 0.05 9.84
N ALA A 19 9.39 0.84 9.65
CA ALA A 19 9.69 2.00 10.49
C ALA A 19 8.54 3.01 10.48
N GLN A 20 7.93 3.27 9.31
CA GLN A 20 6.78 4.15 9.17
C GLN A 20 5.55 3.60 9.89
N LEU A 21 5.23 2.30 9.70
CA LEU A 21 4.14 1.65 10.42
C LEU A 21 4.35 1.71 11.95
N ASP A 22 5.59 1.49 12.41
CA ASP A 22 5.91 1.53 13.84
C ASP A 22 5.80 2.95 14.41
N SER A 23 6.23 3.96 13.65
CA SER A 23 6.07 5.36 14.04
C SER A 23 4.59 5.77 14.14
N LEU A 24 3.70 5.18 13.34
CA LEU A 24 2.27 5.53 13.31
C LEU A 24 1.46 4.77 14.36
N PHE A 25 1.77 3.49 14.57
CA PHE A 25 0.93 2.57 15.35
C PHE A 25 1.65 1.95 16.55
N SER A 26 2.97 2.14 16.68
CA SER A 26 3.80 1.57 17.74
C SER A 26 3.64 0.05 17.87
N LEU A 27 3.64 -0.65 16.74
CA LEU A 27 3.41 -2.09 16.66
C LEU A 27 4.42 -2.89 17.50
N SER A 28 5.66 -2.41 17.56
CA SER A 28 6.76 -2.95 18.36
C SER A 28 6.49 -2.91 19.88
N ALA A 29 5.56 -2.07 20.35
CA ALA A 29 5.21 -1.98 21.76
C ALA A 29 4.15 -3.02 22.19
N TYR A 30 3.46 -3.67 21.26
CA TYR A 30 2.42 -4.64 21.60
C TYR A 30 3.03 -6.02 21.88
N PRO A 31 2.74 -6.63 23.05
CA PRO A 31 3.29 -7.94 23.41
C PRO A 31 2.58 -9.10 22.67
N ASN A 32 1.36 -8.86 22.21
CA ASN A 32 0.46 -9.85 21.61
C ASN A 32 -0.02 -9.36 20.24
N TRP A 33 -0.40 -10.31 19.39
CA TRP A 33 -0.89 -10.03 18.05
C TRP A 33 -2.11 -9.10 18.07
N LEU A 34 -2.13 -8.12 17.17
CA LEU A 34 -3.26 -7.22 16.98
C LEU A 34 -4.32 -7.85 16.09
N ASN A 35 -5.18 -8.65 16.70
CA ASN A 35 -6.37 -9.21 16.04
C ASN A 35 -7.44 -8.12 15.85
N ALA A 36 -8.61 -8.46 15.30
CA ALA A 36 -9.70 -7.52 15.05
C ALA A 36 -9.98 -6.52 16.20
N ALA A 37 -10.03 -7.00 17.45
CA ALA A 37 -10.20 -6.13 18.61
C ALA A 37 -9.04 -5.12 18.81
N GLY A 38 -7.80 -5.55 18.55
CA GLY A 38 -6.62 -4.68 18.58
C GLY A 38 -6.63 -3.63 17.47
N LEU A 39 -7.03 -4.01 16.25
CA LEU A 39 -7.22 -3.09 15.14
C LEU A 39 -8.33 -2.06 15.43
N ASN A 40 -9.44 -2.47 16.07
CA ASN A 40 -10.46 -1.53 16.55
C ASN A 40 -9.93 -0.59 17.64
N GLY A 41 -9.04 -1.07 18.53
CA GLY A 41 -8.34 -0.22 19.49
C GLY A 41 -7.45 0.84 18.81
N LEU A 42 -6.70 0.43 17.77
CA LEU A 42 -5.93 1.37 16.94
C LEU A 42 -6.83 2.37 16.22
N LYS A 43 -7.95 1.92 15.63
CA LYS A 43 -8.96 2.76 15.00
C LYS A 43 -9.41 3.90 15.92
N THR A 44 -9.75 3.60 17.18
CA THR A 44 -10.17 4.59 18.17
C THR A 44 -9.11 5.65 18.46
N ASN A 45 -7.83 5.26 18.46
CA ASN A 45 -6.72 6.16 18.78
C ASN A 45 -6.17 6.92 17.56
N PHE A 46 -6.32 6.34 16.37
CA PHE A 46 -5.69 6.84 15.16
C PHE A 46 -6.60 7.74 14.34
N CYS A 47 -7.86 7.34 14.16
CA CYS A 47 -8.82 7.99 13.28
C CYS A 47 -9.55 9.14 14.00
N ALA A 48 -9.67 10.29 13.32
CA ALA A 48 -10.42 11.43 13.85
C ALA A 48 -11.94 11.19 13.84
N ASP A 49 -12.44 10.48 12.83
CA ASP A 49 -13.82 10.01 12.74
C ASP A 49 -13.81 8.48 12.68
N ILE A 50 -14.18 7.85 13.79
CA ILE A 50 -14.24 6.39 13.91
C ILE A 50 -15.41 5.79 13.13
N THR A 51 -16.46 6.57 12.85
CA THR A 51 -17.67 6.09 12.17
C THR A 51 -17.48 6.00 10.66
N ALA A 52 -16.50 6.74 10.14
CA ALA A 52 -16.12 6.70 8.74
C ALA A 52 -15.41 5.41 8.32
N LEU A 53 -15.07 4.49 9.23
CA LEU A 53 -14.43 3.21 8.91
C LEU A 53 -15.33 2.05 9.36
N PRO A 54 -15.47 0.98 8.56
CA PRO A 54 -16.04 -0.29 9.03
C PRO A 54 -15.35 -0.84 10.29
N ASP A 55 -16.02 -1.70 11.05
CA ASP A 55 -15.41 -2.36 12.21
C ASP A 55 -14.65 -3.62 11.79
N PHE A 56 -13.50 -3.87 12.42
CA PHE A 56 -12.80 -5.13 12.24
C PHE A 56 -13.50 -6.22 13.06
N VAL A 57 -13.79 -7.36 12.44
CA VAL A 57 -14.45 -8.50 13.09
C VAL A 57 -13.67 -9.77 12.86
N CYS A 58 -13.65 -10.65 13.87
CA CYS A 58 -13.00 -11.94 13.72
C CYS A 58 -13.75 -12.78 12.68
N GLN A 59 -13.07 -13.23 11.63
CA GLN A 59 -13.72 -13.93 10.51
C GLN A 59 -14.50 -15.17 10.96
N SER A 60 -14.04 -15.89 11.98
CA SER A 60 -14.73 -17.08 12.51
C SER A 60 -16.02 -16.77 13.28
N THR A 61 -16.31 -15.49 13.54
CA THR A 61 -17.54 -15.04 14.21
C THR A 61 -18.61 -14.55 13.23
N LEU A 62 -18.24 -14.37 11.95
CA LEU A 62 -19.18 -14.02 10.91
C LEU A 62 -20.08 -15.22 10.60
N ALA A 63 -21.34 -14.94 10.29
CA ALA A 63 -22.25 -15.95 9.79
C ALA A 63 -21.78 -16.46 8.42
N ASP A 64 -21.95 -17.76 8.17
CA ASP A 64 -21.70 -18.34 6.85
C ASP A 64 -22.51 -17.59 5.80
N SER A 65 -21.82 -17.09 4.77
CA SER A 65 -22.41 -16.36 3.66
C SER A 65 -21.72 -16.75 2.36
N ASN A 66 -22.48 -16.72 1.26
CA ASN A 66 -21.93 -16.82 -0.10
C ASN A 66 -21.37 -15.47 -0.58
N ASP A 67 -21.48 -14.42 0.22
CA ASP A 67 -20.94 -13.10 -0.09
C ASP A 67 -19.41 -13.15 -0.14
N TYR A 68 -18.86 -12.57 -1.20
CA TYR A 68 -17.43 -12.37 -1.33
C TYR A 68 -16.93 -11.28 -0.37
N TYR A 69 -15.64 -11.23 -0.09
CA TYR A 69 -15.04 -10.35 0.92
C TYR A 69 -15.48 -8.88 0.80
N GLU A 70 -15.44 -8.29 -0.40
CA GLU A 70 -15.88 -6.91 -0.62
C GLU A 70 -17.39 -6.73 -0.40
N GLN A 71 -18.20 -7.75 -0.69
CA GLN A 71 -19.66 -7.72 -0.47
C GLN A 71 -19.99 -7.74 1.03
N ILE A 72 -19.22 -8.46 1.84
CA ILE A 72 -19.38 -8.46 3.30
C ILE A 72 -19.11 -7.05 3.84
N ILE A 73 -17.99 -6.45 3.46
CA ILE A 73 -17.63 -5.08 3.88
C ILE A 73 -18.72 -4.09 3.49
N PHE A 74 -19.17 -4.13 2.23
CA PHE A 74 -20.16 -3.21 1.72
C PHE A 74 -21.51 -3.33 2.45
N LYS A 75 -22.01 -4.56 2.61
CA LYS A 75 -23.35 -4.83 3.17
C LYS A 75 -23.39 -4.70 4.69
N GLN A 76 -22.35 -5.18 5.37
CA GLN A 76 -22.36 -5.36 6.82
C GLN A 76 -21.54 -4.30 7.55
N GLN A 77 -20.78 -3.47 6.84
CA GLN A 77 -19.86 -2.49 7.42
C GLN A 77 -18.86 -3.16 8.40
N GLN A 78 -18.41 -4.35 8.02
CA GLN A 78 -17.50 -5.19 8.80
C GLN A 78 -16.35 -5.66 7.92
N ILE A 79 -15.12 -5.56 8.42
CA ILE A 79 -13.91 -6.07 7.77
C ILE A 79 -13.56 -7.44 8.38
N PRO A 80 -13.77 -8.54 7.64
CA PRO A 80 -13.36 -9.87 8.09
C PRO A 80 -11.84 -9.90 8.33
N THR A 81 -11.44 -10.33 9.52
CA THR A 81 -10.04 -10.40 9.95
C THR A 81 -9.76 -11.77 10.56
N ARG A 82 -8.83 -12.52 9.96
CA ARG A 82 -8.36 -13.82 10.47
C ARG A 82 -7.42 -13.59 11.65
N PRO A 83 -7.50 -14.44 12.69
CA PRO A 83 -6.59 -14.33 13.82
C PRO A 83 -5.16 -14.65 13.41
N ASP A 84 -4.20 -13.93 14.00
CA ASP A 84 -2.76 -14.17 13.88
C ASP A 84 -2.25 -14.24 12.42
N ASN A 85 -2.79 -13.36 11.57
CA ASN A 85 -2.57 -13.37 10.13
C ASN A 85 -1.95 -12.06 9.62
N TRP A 86 -0.73 -12.13 9.08
CA TRP A 86 0.03 -10.95 8.62
C TRP A 86 -0.71 -10.15 7.56
N HIS A 87 -1.27 -10.85 6.58
CA HIS A 87 -2.02 -10.25 5.50
C HIS A 87 -3.18 -9.38 6.01
N ASP A 88 -3.98 -9.91 6.93
CA ASP A 88 -5.14 -9.19 7.46
C ASP A 88 -4.73 -8.08 8.44
N LEU A 89 -3.64 -8.26 9.20
CA LEU A 89 -3.05 -7.19 10.01
C LEU A 89 -2.62 -6.02 9.12
N PHE A 90 -1.84 -6.27 8.07
CA PHE A 90 -1.39 -5.22 7.15
C PHE A 90 -2.56 -4.59 6.41
N ASN A 91 -3.52 -5.37 5.90
CA ASN A 91 -4.74 -4.85 5.31
C ASN A 91 -5.49 -3.92 6.30
N GLY A 92 -5.59 -4.30 7.57
CA GLY A 92 -6.18 -3.48 8.61
C GLY A 92 -5.45 -2.16 8.81
N LEU A 93 -4.12 -2.17 8.85
CA LEU A 93 -3.31 -0.95 8.95
C LEU A 93 -3.43 -0.06 7.71
N ILE A 94 -3.61 -0.64 6.51
CA ILE A 94 -3.90 0.12 5.29
C ILE A 94 -5.28 0.77 5.36
N TRP A 95 -6.30 0.07 5.85
CA TRP A 95 -7.63 0.64 6.12
C TRP A 95 -7.55 1.85 7.08
N LEU A 96 -6.73 1.78 8.12
CA LEU A 96 -6.53 2.89 9.06
C LEU A 96 -5.83 4.10 8.42
N GLN A 97 -4.87 3.86 7.52
CA GLN A 97 -4.10 4.91 6.84
C GLN A 97 -4.87 5.57 5.70
N PHE A 98 -5.64 4.78 4.93
CA PHE A 98 -6.28 5.19 3.69
C PHE A 98 -7.78 4.81 3.64
N PRO A 99 -8.59 5.28 4.61
CA PRO A 99 -9.99 4.89 4.73
C PRO A 99 -10.83 5.28 3.50
N ARG A 100 -10.59 6.45 2.89
CA ARG A 100 -11.36 6.91 1.72
C ARG A 100 -11.03 6.09 0.49
N ILE A 101 -9.74 5.86 0.24
CA ILE A 101 -9.32 5.04 -0.91
C ILE A 101 -9.89 3.64 -0.76
N LYS A 102 -9.75 2.99 0.42
CA LYS A 102 -10.24 1.62 0.62
C LYS A 102 -11.76 1.50 0.47
N GLN A 103 -12.54 2.48 0.96
CA GLN A 103 -13.98 2.54 0.71
C GLN A 103 -14.30 2.71 -0.77
N LEU A 104 -13.59 3.60 -1.46
CA LEU A 104 -13.77 3.77 -2.89
C LEU A 104 -13.47 2.47 -3.65
N LEU A 105 -12.35 1.79 -3.38
CA LEU A 105 -12.06 0.51 -4.05
C LEU A 105 -13.15 -0.54 -3.79
N ASN A 106 -13.66 -0.61 -2.55
CA ASN A 106 -14.76 -1.50 -2.20
C ASN A 106 -16.03 -1.14 -3.00
N GLN A 107 -16.42 0.13 -3.05
CA GLN A 107 -17.55 0.60 -3.84
C GLN A 107 -17.38 0.24 -5.33
N LEU A 108 -16.21 0.52 -5.92
CA LEU A 108 -15.94 0.22 -7.33
C LEU A 108 -15.97 -1.29 -7.62
N HIS A 109 -15.55 -2.12 -6.67
CA HIS A 109 -15.71 -3.57 -6.77
C HIS A 109 -17.19 -3.97 -6.82
N ILE A 110 -18.04 -3.37 -5.97
CA ILE A 110 -19.46 -3.69 -5.90
C ILE A 110 -20.23 -3.20 -7.12
N GLU A 111 -19.92 -2.00 -7.61
CA GLU A 111 -20.48 -1.47 -8.86
C GLU A 111 -20.18 -2.42 -10.03
N ASP A 112 -18.92 -2.83 -10.17
CA ASP A 112 -18.50 -3.75 -11.23
C ASP A 112 -19.14 -5.13 -11.08
N ILE A 113 -19.21 -5.69 -9.87
CA ILE A 113 -19.90 -6.97 -9.59
C ILE A 113 -21.39 -6.88 -9.93
N THR A 114 -22.03 -5.76 -9.61
CA THR A 114 -23.46 -5.55 -9.90
C THR A 114 -23.71 -5.50 -11.40
N GLN A 115 -22.79 -4.90 -12.16
CA GLN A 115 -22.91 -4.74 -13.61
C GLN A 115 -22.52 -6.00 -14.40
N HIS A 116 -21.47 -6.70 -13.99
CA HIS A 116 -20.82 -7.76 -14.78
C HIS A 116 -20.88 -9.15 -14.12
N GLY A 117 -21.35 -9.23 -12.88
CA GLY A 117 -21.32 -10.46 -12.08
C GLY A 117 -19.97 -10.72 -11.41
N LEU A 118 -19.92 -11.78 -10.62
CA LEU A 118 -18.71 -12.14 -9.86
C LEU A 118 -17.61 -12.76 -10.73
N SER A 119 -17.98 -13.47 -11.80
CA SER A 119 -17.07 -14.23 -12.66
C SER A 119 -17.52 -14.19 -14.12
N PRO A 120 -16.60 -14.00 -15.09
CA PRO A 120 -15.16 -13.76 -14.91
C PRO A 120 -14.86 -12.36 -14.33
N ARG A 121 -13.70 -12.19 -13.67
CA ARG A 121 -13.27 -10.86 -13.18
C ARG A 121 -12.99 -9.93 -14.37
N THR A 122 -13.54 -8.72 -14.31
CA THR A 122 -13.29 -7.66 -15.29
C THR A 122 -11.86 -7.10 -15.17
N LEU A 123 -11.43 -6.33 -16.18
CA LEU A 123 -10.18 -5.58 -16.13
C LEU A 123 -10.12 -4.64 -14.91
N ARG A 124 -11.23 -3.95 -14.61
CA ARG A 124 -11.33 -3.01 -13.50
C ARG A 124 -11.08 -3.72 -12.17
N ARG A 125 -11.79 -4.84 -11.91
CA ARG A 125 -11.59 -5.62 -10.69
C ARG A 125 -10.18 -6.19 -10.57
N ASN A 126 -9.57 -6.61 -11.68
CA ASN A 126 -8.17 -7.07 -11.67
C ASN A 126 -7.21 -5.93 -11.30
N ASN A 127 -7.42 -4.72 -11.81
CA ASN A 127 -6.60 -3.56 -11.46
C ASN A 127 -6.80 -3.11 -10.01
N LEU A 128 -8.05 -3.05 -9.53
CA LEU A 128 -8.37 -2.75 -8.13
C LEU A 128 -7.67 -3.73 -7.19
N THR A 129 -7.79 -5.03 -7.45
CA THR A 129 -7.11 -6.09 -6.67
C THR A 129 -5.60 -5.90 -6.70
N HIS A 130 -5.01 -5.66 -7.87
CA HIS A 130 -3.56 -5.46 -7.97
C HIS A 130 -3.06 -4.23 -7.20
N PHE A 131 -3.84 -3.15 -7.16
CA PHE A 131 -3.48 -1.99 -6.36
C PHE A 131 -3.57 -2.32 -4.87
N ASP A 132 -4.66 -2.98 -4.44
CA ASP A 132 -4.85 -3.32 -3.03
C ASP A 132 -3.79 -4.28 -2.47
N GLU A 133 -3.33 -5.22 -3.29
CA GLU A 133 -2.34 -6.23 -2.91
C GLU A 133 -0.90 -5.75 -3.06
N CYS A 134 -0.61 -4.99 -4.13
CA CYS A 134 0.76 -4.70 -4.55
C CYS A 134 1.06 -3.21 -4.77
N GLY A 135 0.13 -2.31 -4.44
CA GLY A 135 0.22 -0.89 -4.70
C GLY A 135 1.32 -0.17 -3.92
N VAL A 136 1.96 0.80 -4.58
CA VAL A 136 2.80 1.82 -3.93
C VAL A 136 2.34 3.18 -4.42
N ILE A 137 1.95 4.06 -3.51
CA ILE A 137 1.61 5.43 -3.85
C ILE A 137 2.91 6.23 -3.84
N LEU A 138 3.24 6.88 -4.95
CA LEU A 138 4.38 7.78 -5.05
C LEU A 138 3.87 9.22 -5.03
N ALA A 139 3.91 9.84 -3.86
CA ALA A 139 3.61 11.25 -3.69
C ALA A 139 4.82 12.07 -4.16
N VAL A 140 4.67 12.84 -5.23
CA VAL A 140 5.72 13.65 -5.83
C VAL A 140 5.36 15.12 -5.71
N GLU A 141 6.22 15.92 -5.10
CA GLU A 141 5.98 17.35 -4.94
C GLU A 141 5.95 18.08 -6.31
N GLU A 142 5.10 19.10 -6.40
CA GLU A 142 4.97 19.97 -7.57
C GLU A 142 6.34 20.48 -8.06
N GLY A 143 6.60 20.34 -9.35
CA GLY A 143 7.87 20.66 -10.01
C GLY A 143 8.87 19.50 -10.09
N GLN A 144 8.55 18.32 -9.54
CA GLN A 144 9.38 17.11 -9.63
C GLN A 144 8.73 15.99 -10.46
N GLU A 145 7.68 16.30 -11.23
CA GLU A 145 6.87 15.35 -11.99
C GLU A 145 7.66 14.59 -13.07
N PHE A 146 8.83 15.10 -13.48
CA PHE A 146 9.73 14.41 -14.41
C PHE A 146 10.12 13.01 -13.90
N LEU A 147 10.13 12.78 -12.58
CA LEU A 147 10.37 11.47 -11.97
C LEU A 147 9.38 10.41 -12.44
N PHE A 148 8.12 10.77 -12.72
CA PHE A 148 7.14 9.83 -13.26
C PHE A 148 7.55 9.31 -14.63
N GLU A 149 8.17 10.13 -15.47
CA GLU A 149 8.64 9.68 -16.78
C GLU A 149 9.84 8.76 -16.64
N LEU A 150 10.80 9.09 -15.76
CA LEU A 150 11.94 8.21 -15.48
C LEU A 150 11.49 6.83 -14.98
N LEU A 151 10.55 6.80 -14.04
CA LEU A 151 9.92 5.57 -13.54
C LEU A 151 9.21 4.80 -14.67
N ARG A 152 8.42 5.50 -15.51
CA ARG A 152 7.69 4.90 -16.64
C ARG A 152 8.62 4.36 -17.73
N GLN A 153 9.82 4.93 -17.87
CA GLN A 153 10.84 4.49 -18.80
C GLN A 153 11.82 3.48 -18.20
N HIS A 154 11.61 3.08 -16.94
CA HIS A 154 12.48 2.15 -16.21
C HIS A 154 13.93 2.66 -16.12
N GLN A 155 14.14 3.98 -15.99
CA GLN A 155 15.46 4.58 -15.75
C GLN A 155 15.87 4.39 -14.28
N TRP A 156 16.01 3.13 -13.85
CA TRP A 156 16.18 2.79 -12.45
C TRP A 156 17.43 3.39 -11.82
N HIS A 157 18.52 3.50 -12.60
CA HIS A 157 19.74 4.16 -12.14
C HIS A 157 19.51 5.64 -11.85
N GLU A 158 18.90 6.37 -12.79
CA GLU A 158 18.59 7.80 -12.60
C GLU A 158 17.65 7.99 -11.40
N VAL A 159 16.59 7.19 -11.30
CA VAL A 159 15.57 7.31 -10.25
C VAL A 159 16.13 7.00 -8.86
N PHE A 160 16.85 5.88 -8.69
CA PHE A 160 17.24 5.39 -7.36
C PHE A 160 18.64 5.81 -6.92
N ILE A 161 19.51 6.21 -7.86
CA ILE A 161 20.89 6.61 -7.58
C ILE A 161 21.09 8.10 -7.84
N GLU A 162 20.93 8.57 -9.08
CA GLU A 162 21.22 9.98 -9.40
C GLU A 162 20.29 10.94 -8.66
N HIS A 163 19.01 10.58 -8.55
CA HIS A 163 17.99 11.33 -7.83
C HIS A 163 17.70 10.78 -6.43
N LYS A 164 18.62 10.01 -5.84
CA LYS A 164 18.47 9.43 -4.49
C LYS A 164 18.10 10.47 -3.44
N VAL A 165 18.66 11.67 -3.52
CA VAL A 165 18.43 12.78 -2.58
C VAL A 165 16.99 13.31 -2.58
N LEU A 166 16.22 13.04 -3.65
CA LEU A 166 14.81 13.43 -3.73
C LEU A 166 13.91 12.46 -2.95
N TRP A 167 14.38 11.24 -2.64
CA TRP A 167 13.59 10.27 -1.89
C TRP A 167 13.49 10.68 -0.42
N GLY A 168 12.25 10.79 0.06
CA GLY A 168 11.93 11.30 1.39
C GLY A 168 11.84 12.83 1.49
N THR A 169 12.23 13.57 0.45
CA THR A 169 12.24 15.05 0.44
C THR A 169 11.35 15.65 -0.65
N SER A 170 11.16 14.97 -1.78
CA SER A 170 10.26 15.42 -2.84
C SER A 170 9.55 14.28 -3.56
N ILE A 171 10.01 13.04 -3.40
CA ILE A 171 9.24 11.83 -3.68
C ILE A 171 9.15 10.99 -2.41
N VAL A 172 7.92 10.77 -1.94
CA VAL A 172 7.64 10.02 -0.71
C VAL A 172 6.81 8.77 -1.07
N PRO A 173 7.36 7.56 -0.87
CA PRO A 173 6.62 6.34 -1.11
C PRO A 173 5.72 6.00 0.09
N PHE A 174 4.50 5.57 -0.20
CA PHE A 174 3.57 4.99 0.76
C PHE A 174 3.16 3.60 0.29
N MET A 175 3.35 2.60 1.14
CA MET A 175 2.85 1.26 0.87
C MET A 175 1.32 1.26 0.96
N PHE A 176 0.67 0.74 -0.08
CA PHE A 176 -0.76 0.46 -0.09
C PHE A 176 -1.02 -1.04 -0.21
N GLY A 177 -0.18 -1.73 -0.99
CA GLY A 177 -0.20 -3.16 -1.20
C GLY A 177 0.12 -3.94 0.07
N HIS A 178 -0.90 -4.52 0.70
CA HIS A 178 -0.73 -5.22 1.97
C HIS A 178 -0.05 -6.58 1.83
N ALA A 179 -0.24 -7.32 0.73
CA ALA A 179 0.56 -8.52 0.45
C ALA A 179 2.04 -8.18 0.23
N ASN A 180 2.37 -7.03 -0.36
CA ASN A 180 3.78 -6.62 -0.48
C ASN A 180 4.42 -6.34 0.89
N LEU A 181 3.67 -5.80 1.86
CA LEU A 181 4.16 -5.67 3.24
C LEU A 181 4.45 -7.03 3.87
N GLU A 182 3.59 -8.02 3.64
CA GLU A 182 3.84 -9.40 4.10
C GLU A 182 5.09 -10.00 3.45
N MET A 183 5.26 -9.84 2.13
CA MET A 183 6.47 -10.30 1.43
C MET A 183 7.74 -9.59 1.91
N LEU A 184 7.64 -8.31 2.31
CA LEU A 184 8.76 -7.56 2.87
C LEU A 184 9.20 -8.05 4.26
N LEU A 185 8.44 -8.91 4.93
CA LEU A 185 8.91 -9.55 6.17
C LEU A 185 10.10 -10.49 5.92
N GLN A 186 10.18 -11.06 4.71
CA GLN A 186 11.28 -11.89 4.24
C GLN A 186 11.59 -11.51 2.78
N PRO A 187 12.23 -10.36 2.56
CA PRO A 187 12.40 -9.81 1.22
C PRO A 187 13.30 -10.70 0.36
N PHE A 188 13.03 -10.73 -0.94
CA PHE A 188 13.80 -11.48 -1.93
C PHE A 188 14.05 -10.65 -3.19
N VAL A 189 15.18 -10.89 -3.86
CA VAL A 189 15.51 -10.26 -5.14
C VAL A 189 14.46 -10.64 -6.18
N GLY A 190 13.82 -9.64 -6.80
CA GLY A 190 12.67 -9.84 -7.69
C GLY A 190 11.36 -9.28 -7.13
N LEU A 191 11.29 -8.97 -5.82
CA LEU A 191 10.09 -8.41 -5.21
C LEU A 191 9.73 -7.07 -5.87
N THR A 192 8.55 -7.03 -6.51
CA THR A 192 8.11 -5.94 -7.37
C THR A 192 6.70 -5.53 -6.99
N GLY A 193 6.52 -4.25 -6.65
CA GLY A 193 5.21 -3.65 -6.47
C GLY A 193 4.70 -3.01 -7.75
N LYS A 194 3.57 -2.32 -7.63
CA LYS A 194 3.02 -1.53 -8.71
C LYS A 194 2.73 -0.11 -8.24
N TRP A 195 3.34 0.86 -8.90
CA TRP A 195 3.25 2.24 -8.48
C TRP A 195 2.09 2.98 -9.13
N LEU A 196 1.53 3.92 -8.37
CA LEU A 196 0.60 4.95 -8.79
C LEU A 196 1.13 6.30 -8.33
N GLY A 197 1.36 7.21 -9.27
CA GLY A 197 1.94 8.53 -9.00
C GLY A 197 0.86 9.57 -8.75
N ILE A 198 1.09 10.43 -7.77
CA ILE A 198 0.21 11.56 -7.46
C ILE A 198 1.04 12.80 -7.16
N VAL A 199 0.67 13.93 -7.77
CA VAL A 199 1.33 15.21 -7.51
C VAL A 199 0.76 15.81 -6.23
N VAL A 200 1.63 16.19 -5.30
CA VAL A 200 1.28 16.83 -4.03
C VAL A 200 1.90 18.24 -3.93
N PRO A 201 1.34 19.16 -3.14
CA PRO A 201 1.91 20.50 -2.98
C PRO A 201 3.35 20.46 -2.47
N LYS A 202 4.13 21.51 -2.79
CA LYS A 202 5.47 21.69 -2.21
C LYS A 202 5.42 21.74 -0.68
N GLY A 203 6.41 21.13 -0.03
CA GLY A 203 6.47 21.01 1.43
C GLY A 203 5.55 19.92 1.99
N PHE A 204 4.99 19.05 1.14
CA PHE A 204 4.26 17.86 1.58
C PHE A 204 5.14 16.95 2.45
N SER A 205 6.41 16.79 2.08
CA SER A 205 7.39 15.98 2.81
C SER A 205 7.64 16.48 4.24
N ASP A 206 7.47 17.78 4.49
CA ASP A 206 7.65 18.40 5.81
C ASP A 206 6.40 18.28 6.73
N LEU A 207 5.26 17.86 6.18
CA LEU A 207 4.03 17.68 6.96
C LEU A 207 4.17 16.53 7.96
N ALA A 208 3.42 16.60 9.06
CA ALA A 208 3.36 15.49 10.00
C ALA A 208 2.77 14.24 9.28
N PRO A 209 3.22 13.01 9.62
CA PRO A 209 2.80 11.79 8.92
C PRO A 209 1.27 11.62 8.77
N LYS A 210 0.49 11.94 9.81
CA LYS A 210 -0.98 11.89 9.74
C LYS A 210 -1.58 12.90 8.75
N GLN A 211 -0.96 14.08 8.61
CA GLN A 211 -1.40 15.10 7.64
C GLN A 211 -1.08 14.67 6.21
N GLN A 212 0.11 14.07 5.99
CA GLN A 212 0.47 13.46 4.70
C GLN A 212 -0.55 12.41 4.29
N LEU A 213 -0.87 11.47 5.18
CA LEU A 213 -1.86 10.41 4.94
C LEU A 213 -3.23 10.98 4.62
N SER A 214 -3.74 11.93 5.41
CA SER A 214 -5.07 12.52 5.18
C SER A 214 -5.17 13.27 3.84
N LEU A 215 -4.12 14.01 3.47
CA LEU A 215 -4.08 14.71 2.19
C LEU A 215 -4.03 13.69 1.04
N LEU A 216 -3.17 12.68 1.16
CA LEU A 216 -2.98 11.65 0.14
C LEU A 216 -4.23 10.80 -0.07
N ASP A 217 -4.86 10.34 1.02
CA ASP A 217 -6.11 9.57 1.03
C ASP A 217 -7.24 10.33 0.33
N THR A 218 -7.36 11.63 0.60
CA THR A 218 -8.39 12.48 -0.03
C THR A 218 -8.10 12.70 -1.51
N LYS A 219 -6.89 13.19 -1.83
CA LYS A 219 -6.54 13.59 -3.19
C LYS A 219 -6.53 12.40 -4.16
N LEU A 220 -6.01 11.26 -3.71
CA LEU A 220 -5.93 10.07 -4.56
C LEU A 220 -7.32 9.43 -4.76
N ALA A 221 -8.18 9.40 -3.74
CA ALA A 221 -9.55 8.92 -3.91
C ALA A 221 -10.33 9.77 -4.93
N GLU A 222 -10.20 11.10 -4.86
CA GLU A 222 -10.79 12.01 -5.85
C GLU A 222 -10.27 11.73 -7.26
N GLN A 223 -8.96 11.58 -7.43
CA GLN A 223 -8.35 11.31 -8.73
C GLN A 223 -8.77 9.95 -9.31
N ILE A 224 -8.78 8.88 -8.49
CA ILE A 224 -9.24 7.55 -8.91
C ILE A 224 -10.66 7.62 -9.47
N ASN A 225 -11.54 8.36 -8.80
CA ASN A 225 -12.94 8.49 -9.18
C ASN A 225 -13.12 9.37 -10.43
N GLN A 226 -12.42 10.49 -10.52
CA GLN A 226 -12.51 11.44 -11.65
C GLN A 226 -11.97 10.84 -12.96
N ASP A 227 -10.85 10.12 -12.90
CA ASP A 227 -10.17 9.60 -14.09
C ASP A 227 -10.61 8.17 -14.48
N ASP A 228 -11.53 7.58 -13.70
CA ASP A 228 -11.87 6.15 -13.71
C ASP A 228 -10.62 5.27 -13.87
N LEU A 229 -9.62 5.56 -13.02
CA LEU A 229 -8.24 5.17 -13.26
C LEU A 229 -8.07 3.65 -13.45
N PHE A 230 -8.82 2.87 -12.68
CA PHE A 230 -8.72 1.41 -12.71
C PHE A 230 -9.48 0.74 -13.86
N ALA A 231 -10.31 1.44 -14.63
CA ALA A 231 -10.87 0.91 -15.87
C ALA A 231 -9.83 0.86 -17.02
N GLN A 232 -8.68 1.53 -16.85
CA GLN A 232 -7.65 1.66 -17.89
C GLN A 232 -6.74 0.41 -17.97
N LYS A 233 -6.24 0.07 -19.18
CA LYS A 233 -5.44 -1.15 -19.42
C LYS A 233 -4.08 -1.22 -18.70
N LYS A 234 -3.52 -0.08 -18.28
CA LYS A 234 -2.19 0.01 -17.64
C LYS A 234 -2.20 1.05 -16.53
N ALA A 235 -3.21 0.98 -15.67
CA ALA A 235 -3.37 1.87 -14.52
C ALA A 235 -2.17 1.83 -13.55
N LEU A 236 -1.45 0.71 -13.52
CA LEU A 236 -0.39 0.43 -12.56
C LEU A 236 0.87 -0.05 -13.28
N LEU A 237 2.02 0.55 -12.94
CA LEU A 237 3.32 0.26 -13.56
C LEU A 237 4.26 -0.43 -12.55
N PRO A 238 5.18 -1.31 -12.97
CA PRO A 238 6.04 -2.06 -12.06
C PRO A 238 7.02 -1.16 -11.31
N LEU A 239 7.32 -1.49 -10.06
CA LEU A 239 8.31 -0.83 -9.21
C LEU A 239 9.16 -1.87 -8.46
N PRO A 240 10.49 -1.96 -8.70
CA PRO A 240 11.39 -2.81 -7.90
C PRO A 240 11.46 -2.29 -6.45
N LEU A 241 10.79 -2.96 -5.50
CA LEU A 241 10.64 -2.41 -4.14
C LEU A 241 11.98 -2.25 -3.41
N LEU A 242 12.88 -3.23 -3.54
CA LEU A 242 14.18 -3.20 -2.88
C LEU A 242 15.14 -2.21 -3.55
N GLY A 243 14.75 -1.59 -4.68
CA GLY A 243 15.45 -0.44 -5.25
C GLY A 243 15.15 0.88 -4.56
N ILE A 244 14.03 0.98 -3.84
CA ILE A 244 13.62 2.24 -3.21
C ILE A 244 14.56 2.54 -2.04
N PRO A 245 15.16 3.74 -1.97
CA PRO A 245 16.03 4.11 -0.85
C PRO A 245 15.37 3.85 0.52
N GLY A 246 16.06 3.09 1.38
CA GLY A 246 15.59 2.73 2.71
C GLY A 246 14.80 1.40 2.79
N TYR A 247 14.52 0.72 1.68
CA TYR A 247 13.79 -0.57 1.70
C TYR A 247 14.68 -1.79 1.92
N CYS A 248 15.98 -1.71 1.65
CA CYS A 248 16.96 -2.72 2.05
C CYS A 248 18.33 -2.08 2.27
N MET A 249 19.24 -2.78 2.93
CA MET A 249 20.59 -2.25 3.21
C MET A 249 21.48 -2.31 1.97
N GLU A 250 21.31 -3.33 1.14
CA GLU A 250 22.11 -3.61 -0.04
C GLU A 250 21.98 -2.50 -1.09
N ASN A 251 20.84 -1.81 -1.15
CA ASN A 251 20.58 -0.73 -2.10
C ASN A 251 21.33 0.59 -1.78
N GLN A 252 22.16 0.59 -0.75
CA GLN A 252 23.12 1.65 -0.50
C GLN A 252 24.32 1.57 -1.45
N ASP A 253 24.65 0.38 -1.96
CA ASP A 253 25.70 0.17 -2.95
C ASP A 253 25.15 0.36 -4.37
N VAL A 254 25.84 1.17 -5.17
CA VAL A 254 25.54 1.39 -6.59
C VAL A 254 25.61 0.08 -7.39
N SER A 255 26.48 -0.86 -6.99
CA SER A 255 26.63 -2.16 -7.64
C SER A 255 25.37 -3.02 -7.58
N TYR A 256 24.53 -2.84 -6.54
CA TYR A 256 23.26 -3.54 -6.38
C TYR A 256 22.32 -3.34 -7.56
N TYR A 257 22.31 -2.12 -8.11
CA TYR A 257 21.45 -1.73 -9.23
C TYR A 257 21.94 -2.25 -10.59
N GLN A 258 23.12 -2.89 -10.65
CA GLN A 258 23.63 -3.52 -11.87
C GLN A 258 22.94 -4.87 -12.15
N ASN A 259 22.17 -5.41 -11.21
CA ASN A 259 21.38 -6.62 -11.43
C ASN A 259 20.20 -6.35 -12.37
N THR A 260 20.43 -6.48 -13.69
CA THR A 260 19.43 -6.24 -14.73
C THR A 260 18.31 -7.28 -14.77
N ASP A 261 18.46 -8.44 -14.11
CA ASP A 261 17.38 -9.42 -13.98
C ASP A 261 16.30 -8.94 -13.00
N TYR A 262 16.68 -8.06 -12.06
CA TYR A 262 15.76 -7.39 -11.15
C TYR A 262 15.40 -5.98 -11.64
N PHE A 263 16.41 -5.13 -11.90
CA PHE A 263 16.27 -3.78 -12.43
C PHE A 263 16.14 -3.78 -13.95
N ARG A 264 15.07 -4.43 -14.44
CA ARG A 264 14.90 -4.67 -15.87
C ARG A 264 14.66 -3.37 -16.64
N PRO A 265 15.43 -3.10 -17.71
CA PRO A 265 15.15 -1.96 -18.59
C PRO A 265 13.80 -2.15 -19.27
N LYS A 266 13.20 -1.05 -19.72
CA LYS A 266 11.92 -1.11 -20.42
C LYS A 266 12.07 -1.90 -21.71
N THR A 267 11.22 -2.91 -21.89
CA THR A 267 11.20 -3.68 -23.14
C THR A 267 10.85 -2.75 -24.30
N ARG A 268 11.78 -2.54 -25.22
CA ARG A 268 11.48 -1.94 -26.52
C ARG A 268 10.64 -2.95 -27.29
N ARG A 269 9.34 -2.71 -27.42
CA ARG A 269 8.54 -3.45 -28.39
C ARG A 269 9.01 -2.98 -29.77
N VAL A 270 9.81 -3.81 -30.43
CA VAL A 270 10.07 -3.70 -31.87
C VAL A 270 8.79 -4.09 -32.62
#